data_AF-A0A0B8PM38-F1
#
_entry.id   AF-A0A0B8PM38-F1
#
_cell.length_a   1.000
_cell.length_b   1.000
_cell.length_c   1.000
_cell.angle_alpha   90.00
_cell.angle_beta   90.00
_cell.angle_gamma   90.00
#
_symmetry.space_group_name_H-M   'P 1'
#
loop_
_entity.id
_entity.type
_entity.pdbx_description
1 polymer ?
#
loop_
_entity_poly.entity_id
_entity_poly.type
_entity_poly.pdbx_seq_one_letter_code
_entity_poly.pdbx_strand_id
1 'polypeptide(L)'
;MPVNETLLNNRIDHSINSFAKPDVTEPGDEGYLMVGFDSETGEVAGTTGIEAAVGWDVPFYSYHISKVVHSSQALGVNNVVRLLTFGNNYTGCSEICTLFLRPSFRGGLNGRLMSKCRFLMLAEHPHRFSQTIFAEMRGVSDAEASLHSGNGYRTTFSL
;
A
#
# COMPACT_ATOMS: atom_id res chain seq x y z
N MET A 1 -8.10 -7.53 -5.27
CA MET A 1 -8.15 -8.32 -4.02
C MET A 1 -7.97 -9.78 -4.43
N PRO A 2 -7.22 -10.62 -3.69
CA PRO A 2 -7.02 -12.02 -4.07
C PRO A 2 -8.37 -12.73 -4.24
N VAL A 3 -8.50 -13.54 -5.30
CA VAL A 3 -9.70 -14.34 -5.59
C VAL A 3 -9.57 -15.72 -4.92
N ASN A 4 -9.17 -15.73 -3.65
CA ASN A 4 -8.94 -16.94 -2.87
C ASN A 4 -9.60 -16.77 -1.49
N GLU A 5 -10.56 -17.64 -1.20
CA GLU A 5 -11.38 -17.58 0.01
C GLU A 5 -10.55 -17.76 1.29
N THR A 6 -9.62 -18.71 1.30
CA THR A 6 -8.73 -18.94 2.45
C THR A 6 -7.87 -17.71 2.74
N LEU A 7 -7.27 -17.11 1.71
CA LEU A 7 -6.48 -15.88 1.88
C LEU A 7 -7.34 -14.71 2.35
N LEU A 8 -8.60 -14.64 1.90
CA LEU A 8 -9.52 -13.59 2.32
C LEU A 8 -9.94 -13.76 3.79
N ASN A 9 -10.29 -14.97 4.21
CA ASN A 9 -10.65 -15.27 5.59
C ASN A 9 -9.48 -14.98 6.53
N ASN A 10 -8.27 -15.44 6.20
CA ASN A 10 -7.08 -15.14 6.98
C ASN A 10 -6.86 -13.62 7.14
N ARG A 11 -7.11 -12.84 6.08
CA ARG A 11 -6.99 -11.38 6.13
C ARG A 11 -8.05 -10.72 7.02
N ILE A 12 -9.27 -11.25 7.00
CA ILE A 12 -10.37 -10.78 7.86
C ILE A 12 -10.04 -11.10 9.32
N ASP A 13 -9.67 -12.33 9.62
CA ASP A 13 -9.33 -12.77 10.98
C ASP A 13 -8.15 -11.99 11.55
N HIS A 14 -7.11 -11.80 10.73
CA HIS A 14 -5.97 -10.95 11.06
C HIS A 14 -6.40 -9.53 11.44
N SER A 15 -7.32 -8.94 10.65
CA SER A 15 -7.83 -7.61 10.95
C SER A 15 -8.66 -7.55 12.21
N ILE A 16 -9.52 -8.55 12.46
CA ILE A 16 -10.31 -8.63 13.68
C ILE A 16 -9.37 -8.69 14.91
N ASN A 17 -8.34 -9.53 14.85
CA ASN A 17 -7.34 -9.65 15.90
C ASN A 17 -6.57 -8.33 16.10
N SER A 18 -6.21 -7.65 15.02
CA SER A 18 -5.50 -6.36 15.04
C SER A 18 -6.31 -5.26 15.74
N PHE A 19 -7.61 -5.19 15.48
CA PHE A 19 -8.52 -4.26 16.15
C PHE A 19 -8.75 -4.63 17.62
N ALA A 20 -8.77 -5.92 17.96
CA ALA A 20 -9.00 -6.41 19.31
C ALA A 20 -7.76 -6.32 20.22
N LYS A 21 -6.56 -6.15 19.65
CA LYS A 21 -5.28 -6.14 20.38
C LYS A 21 -5.24 -4.95 21.36
N PRO A 22 -5.24 -5.21 22.69
CA PRO A 22 -5.13 -4.17 23.70
C PRO A 22 -3.69 -3.64 23.75
N ASP A 23 -3.54 -2.41 24.23
CA ASP A 23 -2.25 -1.84 24.63
C ASP A 23 -1.14 -1.85 23.56
N VAL A 24 -1.51 -1.70 22.29
CA VAL A 24 -0.53 -1.46 21.22
C VAL A 24 0.13 -0.11 21.47
N THR A 25 1.45 -0.09 21.63
CA THR A 25 2.23 1.14 21.90
C THR A 25 3.16 1.52 20.75
N GLU A 26 3.38 0.60 19.82
CA GLU A 26 4.21 0.78 18.64
C GLU A 26 3.65 -0.07 17.47
N PRO A 27 3.99 0.26 16.21
CA PRO A 27 3.52 -0.49 15.05
C PRO A 27 4.16 -1.88 15.01
N GLY A 28 3.36 -2.92 14.80
CA GLY A 28 3.82 -4.30 14.70
C GLY A 28 3.14 -5.05 13.56
N ASP A 29 2.70 -6.27 13.86
CA ASP A 29 2.04 -7.17 12.92
C ASP A 29 0.63 -6.74 12.52
N GLU A 30 0.09 -5.62 13.03
CA GLU A 30 -1.31 -5.30 12.85
C GLU A 30 -1.65 -4.90 11.40
N GLY A 31 -2.81 -5.36 10.93
CA GLY A 31 -3.36 -5.01 9.63
C GLY A 31 -4.83 -4.65 9.77
N TYR A 32 -5.22 -3.44 9.39
CA TYR A 32 -6.57 -2.91 9.60
C TYR A 32 -7.35 -2.90 8.28
N LEU A 33 -8.23 -3.87 8.08
CA LEU A 33 -9.17 -3.96 6.96
C LEU A 33 -10.53 -3.42 7.40
N MET A 34 -11.00 -2.36 6.73
CA MET A 34 -12.28 -1.72 6.96
C MET A 34 -13.21 -1.94 5.77
N VAL A 35 -14.52 -2.04 6.06
CA VAL A 35 -15.57 -2.25 5.06
C VAL A 35 -16.52 -1.06 5.07
N GLY A 36 -16.78 -0.50 3.89
CA GLY A 36 -17.88 0.44 3.70
C GLY A 36 -19.11 -0.33 3.27
N PHE A 37 -20.25 -0.07 3.88
CA PHE A 37 -21.54 -0.66 3.52
C PHE A 37 -22.63 0.42 3.53
N ASP A 38 -23.67 0.19 2.74
CA ASP A 38 -24.87 1.00 2.73
C ASP A 38 -25.72 0.69 3.97
N SER A 39 -26.00 1.70 4.79
CA SER A 39 -26.70 1.51 6.07
C SER A 39 -28.19 1.17 5.94
N GLU A 40 -28.81 1.46 4.79
CA GLU A 40 -30.23 1.16 4.56
C GLU A 40 -30.42 -0.26 4.02
N THR A 41 -29.55 -0.69 3.12
CA THR A 41 -29.66 -1.99 2.42
C THR A 41 -28.76 -3.08 3.00
N GLY A 42 -27.72 -2.71 3.74
CA GLY A 42 -26.67 -3.62 4.19
C GLY A 42 -25.69 -4.05 3.10
N GLU A 43 -25.80 -3.52 1.88
CA GLU A 43 -24.91 -3.92 0.78
C GLU A 43 -23.48 -3.41 1.02
N VAL A 44 -22.50 -4.30 0.89
CA VAL A 44 -21.07 -3.94 0.95
C VAL A 44 -20.69 -3.09 -0.26
N ALA A 45 -20.32 -1.84 -0.02
CA ALA A 45 -19.86 -0.89 -1.04
C ALA A 45 -18.41 -1.17 -1.47
N GLY A 46 -17.56 -1.60 -0.54
CA GLY A 46 -16.16 -1.90 -0.82
C GLY A 46 -15.29 -1.98 0.44
N THR A 47 -13.97 -2.03 0.23
CA THR A 47 -13.00 -2.22 1.31
C THR A 47 -11.83 -1.23 1.21
N THR A 48 -11.27 -0.90 2.37
CA THR A 48 -10.09 -0.03 2.51
C THR A 48 -9.19 -0.56 3.62
N GLY A 49 -7.88 -0.33 3.57
CA GLY A 49 -7.01 -0.85 4.64
C GLY A 49 -5.68 -0.16 4.85
N ILE A 50 -5.02 -0.52 5.95
CA ILE A 50 -3.71 -0.02 6.39
C ILE A 50 -2.94 -1.19 6.99
N GLU A 51 -1.67 -1.36 6.64
CA GLU A 51 -0.75 -2.22 7.37
C GLU A 51 0.05 -1.36 8.35
N ALA A 52 0.12 -1.76 9.63
CA ALA A 52 0.81 -1.02 10.69
C ALA A 52 2.31 -0.94 10.43
N ALA A 53 2.93 -2.08 10.09
CA ALA A 53 4.31 -2.15 9.63
C ALA A 53 4.47 -3.21 8.54
N VAL A 54 5.01 -2.81 7.39
CA VAL A 54 5.37 -3.78 6.34
C VAL A 54 6.66 -4.51 6.72
N GLY A 55 6.83 -5.74 6.21
CA GLY A 55 8.06 -6.50 6.41
C GLY A 55 8.15 -7.24 7.75
N TRP A 56 7.05 -7.33 8.52
CA TRP A 56 7.03 -8.03 9.81
C TRP A 56 7.00 -9.56 9.65
N ASP A 57 5.94 -10.10 9.05
CA ASP A 57 5.81 -11.55 8.81
C ASP A 57 6.48 -12.00 7.52
N VAL A 58 6.32 -11.20 6.46
CA VAL A 58 6.85 -11.48 5.13
C VAL A 58 7.68 -10.28 4.68
N PRO A 59 8.91 -10.48 4.19
CA PRO A 59 9.75 -9.38 3.73
C PRO A 59 9.05 -8.54 2.66
N PHE A 60 9.08 -7.21 2.86
CA PHE A 60 8.62 -6.26 1.85
C PHE A 60 9.79 -5.85 0.96
N TYR A 61 9.74 -6.25 -0.31
CA TYR A 61 10.79 -5.96 -1.27
C TYR A 61 10.44 -4.78 -2.19
N SER A 62 11.42 -3.95 -2.47
CA SER A 62 11.30 -2.78 -3.34
C SER A 62 12.55 -2.62 -4.21
N TYR A 63 12.38 -1.94 -5.35
CA TYR A 63 13.49 -1.49 -6.19
C TYR A 63 13.65 0.02 -6.06
N HIS A 64 14.80 0.44 -5.55
CA HIS A 64 15.17 1.85 -5.50
C HIS A 64 15.83 2.28 -6.82
N ILE A 65 15.31 3.32 -7.46
CA ILE A 65 15.86 3.88 -8.69
C ILE A 65 16.87 4.98 -8.35
N SER A 66 18.15 4.75 -8.60
CA SER A 66 19.21 5.75 -8.44
C SER A 66 19.79 6.18 -9.78
N LYS A 67 20.49 7.32 -9.80
CA LYS A 67 21.27 7.78 -10.96
C LYS A 67 22.75 7.76 -10.59
N VAL A 68 23.57 7.18 -11.45
CA VAL A 68 25.03 7.19 -11.34
C VAL A 68 25.60 7.90 -12.55
N VAL A 69 26.51 8.85 -12.32
CA VAL A 69 27.22 9.57 -13.39
C VAL A 69 28.57 8.88 -13.60
N HIS A 70 28.75 8.28 -14.77
CA HIS A 70 30.06 7.80 -15.21
C HIS A 70 30.75 8.89 -16.00
N SER A 71 31.87 9.40 -15.49
CA SER A 71 32.72 10.37 -16.17
C SER A 71 34.02 9.69 -16.61
N SER A 72 34.34 9.79 -17.91
CA SER A 72 35.64 9.39 -18.44
C SER A 72 36.31 10.61 -19.05
N GLN A 73 37.31 11.15 -18.35
CA GLN A 73 38.07 12.30 -18.84
C GLN A 73 38.84 11.96 -20.13
N ALA A 74 39.39 10.74 -20.23
CA ALA A 74 40.12 10.30 -21.41
C ALA A 74 39.26 10.21 -22.68
N LEU A 75 37.94 9.98 -22.54
CA LEU A 75 37.00 9.91 -23.65
C LEU A 75 36.14 11.18 -23.80
N GLY A 76 36.23 12.13 -22.88
CA GLY A 76 35.39 13.34 -22.86
C GLY A 76 33.89 13.06 -22.65
N VAL A 77 33.53 11.91 -22.08
CA VAL A 77 32.13 11.45 -21.96
C VAL A 77 31.64 11.51 -20.51
N ASN A 78 30.42 12.04 -20.34
CA ASN A 78 29.64 11.97 -19.10
C ASN A 78 28.31 11.27 -19.37
N ASN A 79 28.16 10.04 -18.87
CA ASN A 79 26.95 9.24 -19.06
C ASN A 79 26.18 9.12 -17.74
N VAL A 80 24.91 9.52 -17.76
CA VAL A 80 23.99 9.31 -16.63
C VAL A 80 23.27 8.00 -16.83
N VAL A 81 23.52 7.04 -15.94
CA VAL A 81 22.89 5.71 -15.98
C VAL A 81 21.91 5.59 -14.83
N ARG A 82 20.73 5.00 -15.09
CA ARG A 82 19.76 4.63 -14.05
C ARG A 82 20.05 3.21 -13.55
N LEU A 83 20.11 3.04 -12.24
CA LEU A 83 20.31 1.76 -11.58
C LEU A 83 19.06 1.39 -10.77
N LEU A 84 18.67 0.12 -10.82
CA LEU A 84 17.65 -0.47 -9.95
C LEU A 84 18.36 -1.26 -8.86
N THR A 85 18.21 -0.84 -7.61
CA THR A 85 18.77 -1.54 -6.45
C THR A 85 17.65 -2.27 -5.72
N PHE A 86 17.73 -3.59 -5.63
CA PHE A 86 16.80 -4.41 -4.86
C PHE A 86 17.08 -4.28 -3.36
N GLY A 87 16.03 -4.12 -2.56
CA GLY A 87 16.16 -4.00 -1.11
C GLY A 87 14.82 -4.04 -0.37
N ASN A 88 14.87 -3.80 0.94
CA ASN A 88 13.73 -3.82 1.86
C ASN A 88 13.64 -2.51 2.67
N ASN A 89 13.93 -1.39 2.02
CA ASN A 89 14.09 -0.07 2.63
C ASN A 89 12.85 0.45 3.39
N TYR A 90 11.69 -0.18 3.21
CA TYR A 90 10.42 0.22 3.84
C TYR A 90 10.01 -0.67 5.01
N THR A 91 10.78 -1.71 5.37
CA THR A 91 10.47 -2.54 6.55
C THR A 91 10.25 -1.66 7.78
N GLY A 92 9.14 -1.87 8.50
CA GLY A 92 8.76 -1.06 9.66
C GLY A 92 7.97 0.21 9.34
N CYS A 93 7.81 0.58 8.06
CA CYS A 93 6.95 1.70 7.65
C CYS A 93 5.49 1.24 7.55
N SER A 94 4.56 2.14 7.83
CA SER A 94 3.13 1.86 7.61
C SER A 94 2.78 2.02 6.15
N GLU A 95 1.87 1.17 5.68
CA GLU A 95 1.38 1.23 4.30
C GLU A 95 -0.12 1.53 4.28
N ILE A 96 -0.49 2.60 3.58
CA ILE A 96 -1.87 2.78 3.13
C ILE A 96 -2.09 1.88 1.91
N CYS A 97 -2.65 0.70 2.17
CA CYS A 97 -2.92 -0.30 1.15
C CYS A 97 -4.41 -0.26 0.76
N THR A 98 -4.84 -1.25 -0.04
CA THR A 98 -6.25 -1.61 -0.35
C THR A 98 -7.21 -0.42 -0.48
N LEU A 99 -7.62 -0.09 -1.69
CA LEU A 99 -8.78 0.77 -1.92
C LEU A 99 -9.59 0.18 -3.06
N PHE A 100 -10.78 -0.31 -2.73
CA PHE A 100 -11.67 -0.90 -3.70
C PHE A 100 -13.12 -0.52 -3.41
N LEU A 101 -13.82 -0.09 -4.45
CA LEU A 101 -15.25 0.12 -4.45
C LEU A 101 -15.88 -0.67 -5.59
N ARG A 102 -17.02 -1.29 -5.31
CA ARG A 102 -17.93 -1.83 -6.31
C ARG A 102 -18.34 -0.73 -7.30
N PRO A 103 -18.50 -1.03 -8.61
CA PRO A 103 -18.82 -0.02 -9.62
C PRO A 103 -20.03 0.86 -9.27
N SER A 104 -21.10 0.28 -8.73
CA SER A 104 -22.32 0.99 -8.30
C SER A 104 -22.06 2.04 -7.21
N PHE A 105 -21.02 1.86 -6.40
CA PHE A 105 -20.68 2.74 -5.28
C PHE A 105 -19.56 3.74 -5.60
N ARG A 106 -19.07 3.81 -6.85
CA ARG A 106 -17.98 4.74 -7.23
C ARG A 106 -18.46 6.18 -7.45
N GLY A 107 -19.76 6.44 -7.42
CA GLY A 107 -20.33 7.78 -7.54
C GLY A 107 -20.10 8.66 -6.32
N GLY A 108 -20.27 9.97 -6.51
CA GLY A 108 -20.27 10.95 -5.42
C GLY A 108 -18.97 11.00 -4.62
N LEU A 109 -19.08 10.98 -3.29
CA LEU A 109 -17.94 11.14 -2.37
C LEU A 109 -17.45 9.82 -1.76
N ASN A 110 -18.00 8.68 -2.16
CA ASN A 110 -17.72 7.38 -1.55
C ASN A 110 -16.23 7.00 -1.62
N GLY A 111 -15.59 7.21 -2.78
CA GLY A 111 -14.15 6.98 -2.92
C GLY A 111 -13.30 7.85 -2.00
N ARG A 112 -13.71 9.12 -1.84
CA ARG A 112 -13.03 10.07 -0.96
C ARG A 112 -13.23 9.71 0.51
N LEU A 113 -14.43 9.28 0.88
CA LEU A 113 -14.76 8.79 2.22
C LEU A 113 -13.88 7.58 2.56
N MET A 114 -13.92 6.52 1.73
CA MET A 114 -13.12 5.30 1.95
C MET A 114 -11.62 5.58 2.04
N SER A 115 -11.12 6.54 1.24
CA SER A 115 -9.72 6.95 1.35
C SER A 115 -9.44 7.71 2.64
N LYS A 116 -10.34 8.61 3.07
CA LYS A 116 -10.22 9.42 4.28
C LYS A 116 -10.36 8.63 5.57
N CYS A 117 -11.16 7.57 5.59
CA CYS A 117 -11.26 6.67 6.73
C CYS A 117 -9.88 6.16 7.18
N ARG A 118 -8.97 5.89 6.24
CA ARG A 118 -7.60 5.48 6.57
C ARG A 118 -6.82 6.57 7.30
N PHE A 119 -6.90 7.81 6.80
CA PHE A 119 -6.24 8.95 7.45
C PHE A 119 -6.85 9.28 8.82
N LEU A 120 -8.16 9.07 9.00
CA LEU A 120 -8.81 9.21 10.30
C LEU A 120 -8.29 8.15 11.29
N MET A 121 -8.14 6.89 10.87
CA MET A 121 -7.52 5.85 11.69
C MET A 121 -6.09 6.19 12.09
N LEU A 122 -5.28 6.67 11.13
CA LEU A 122 -3.90 7.13 11.40
C LEU A 122 -3.86 8.26 12.42
N ALA A 123 -4.79 9.22 12.33
CA ALA A 123 -4.85 10.38 13.21
C ALA A 123 -5.40 10.07 14.60
N GLU A 124 -6.38 9.16 14.71
CA GLU A 124 -7.00 8.77 15.98
C GLU A 124 -6.09 7.83 16.79
N HIS A 125 -5.31 6.99 16.11
CA HIS A 125 -4.45 5.99 16.75
C HIS A 125 -2.99 6.06 16.29
N PRO A 126 -2.31 7.22 16.40
CA PRO A 126 -0.99 7.43 15.81
C PRO A 126 0.09 6.50 16.38
N HIS A 127 -0.08 6.02 17.61
CA HIS A 127 0.85 5.07 18.25
C HIS A 127 0.88 3.69 17.57
N ARG A 128 -0.13 3.35 16.78
CA ARG A 128 -0.22 2.07 16.04
C ARG A 128 0.49 2.12 14.69
N PHE A 129 0.99 3.30 14.29
CA PHE A 129 1.53 3.53 12.95
C PHE A 129 2.90 4.19 12.98
N SER A 130 3.71 3.86 11.98
CA SER A 130 5.02 4.43 11.78
C SER A 130 4.91 5.89 11.41
N GLN A 131 5.92 6.67 11.80
CA GLN A 131 6.03 8.08 11.37
C GLN A 131 6.25 8.21 9.86
N THR A 132 6.77 7.16 9.23
CA THR A 132 6.87 7.09 7.77
C THR A 132 5.74 6.24 7.23
N ILE A 133 4.86 6.87 6.47
CA ILE A 133 3.71 6.25 5.84
C ILE A 133 3.91 6.33 4.34
N PHE A 134 3.64 5.24 3.64
CA PHE A 134 3.68 5.22 2.19
C PHE A 134 2.45 4.53 1.59
N ALA A 135 2.28 4.70 0.30
CA ALA A 135 1.31 3.95 -0.49
C ALA A 135 1.98 3.43 -1.76
N GLU A 136 1.78 2.15 -2.05
CA GLU A 136 2.21 1.53 -3.29
C GLU A 136 1.08 1.61 -4.34
N MET A 137 1.30 2.39 -5.41
CA MET A 137 0.34 2.48 -6.51
C MET A 137 0.54 1.35 -7.51
N ARG A 138 -0.57 0.78 -7.98
CA ARG A 138 -0.53 -0.22 -9.05
C ARG A 138 0.14 0.36 -10.28
N GLY A 139 1.04 -0.41 -10.89
CA GLY A 139 1.60 -0.08 -12.21
C GLY A 139 0.50 -0.01 -13.26
N VAL A 140 0.76 0.73 -14.33
CA VAL A 140 -0.15 0.84 -15.47
C VAL A 140 -0.04 -0.45 -16.29
N SER A 141 -1.17 -1.14 -16.49
CA SER A 141 -1.29 -2.29 -17.37
C SER A 141 -2.23 -1.91 -18.52
N ASP A 142 -1.90 -2.35 -19.74
CA ASP A 142 -2.76 -2.16 -20.90
C ASP A 142 -3.94 -3.15 -20.92
N ALA A 143 -4.82 -3.00 -21.91
CA ALA A 143 -6.03 -3.81 -22.03
C ALA A 143 -5.75 -5.32 -22.25
N GLU A 144 -4.54 -5.68 -22.68
CA GLU A 144 -4.08 -7.05 -22.91
C GLU A 144 -3.42 -7.65 -21.64
N ALA A 145 -3.47 -6.93 -20.50
CA ALA A 145 -2.76 -7.23 -19.26
C ALA A 145 -1.23 -7.24 -19.41
N SER A 146 -0.70 -6.66 -20.48
CA SER A 146 0.74 -6.44 -20.66
C SER A 146 1.20 -5.30 -19.75
N LEU A 147 2.34 -5.50 -19.10
CA LEU A 147 3.03 -4.44 -18.36
C LEU A 147 3.93 -3.70 -19.36
N HIS A 148 3.62 -2.44 -19.66
CA HIS A 148 4.50 -1.63 -20.50
C HIS A 148 5.84 -1.41 -19.76
N SER A 149 6.93 -1.93 -20.33
CA SER A 149 8.29 -1.89 -19.78
C SER A 149 8.90 -0.47 -19.65
N GLY A 150 8.18 0.56 -20.07
CA GLY A 150 8.54 1.97 -19.83
C GLY A 150 8.08 2.54 -18.49
N ASN A 151 7.12 1.90 -17.81
CA ASN A 151 6.53 2.39 -16.55
C ASN A 151 5.91 1.27 -15.67
N GLY A 152 6.31 0.02 -15.89
CA GLY A 152 5.71 -1.18 -15.26
C GLY A 152 6.07 -1.40 -13.78
N TYR A 153 6.69 -0.42 -13.13
CA TYR A 153 7.03 -0.48 -11.72
C TYR A 153 5.92 0.17 -10.90
N ARG A 154 5.53 -0.48 -9.81
CA ARG A 154 4.67 0.14 -8.81
C ARG A 154 5.39 1.36 -8.23
N THR A 155 4.67 2.48 -8.12
CA THR A 155 5.25 3.74 -7.64
C THR A 155 4.89 3.91 -6.18
N THR A 156 5.90 4.10 -5.33
CA THR A 156 5.72 4.38 -3.92
C THR A 156 5.65 5.89 -3.69
N PHE A 157 4.61 6.34 -2.99
CA PHE A 157 4.49 7.72 -2.51
C PHE A 157 4.60 7.72 -1.01
N SER A 158 5.55 8.47 -0.47
CA SER A 158 5.56 8.83 0.95
C SER A 158 4.52 9.93 1.17
N LEU A 159 3.70 9.77 2.20
CA LEU A 159 2.60 10.68 2.55
C LEU A 159 3.01 11.63 3.67
#